data_AF-R5M9V1-F1
#
_entry.id   AF-R5M9V1-F1
#
_cell.length_a   1.000
_cell.length_b   1.000
_cell.length_c   1.000
_cell.angle_alpha   90.00
_cell.angle_beta   90.00
_cell.angle_gamma   90.00
#
_symmetry.space_group_name_H-M   'P 1'
#
loop_
_entity.id
_entity.type
_entity.pdbx_description
1 polymer ?
#
loop_
_entity_poly.entity_id
_entity_poly.type
_entity_poly.pdbx_seq_one_letter_code
_entity_poly.pdbx_strand_id
1 'polypeptide(L)'
;MEKINSENIISALFLLGFDKVDALLYMCVLAKLTLDTQIEERFTLEDEAFSSLFCQNIEFNGKVLEIKGNEGLDTTVMVIDGKPYSLRRMLKCNKKLMEKTKKLDFEEIVRRKINIIGEDKVYIYREFFSSKEIDIINKTGDLTLSMKKNKRNCFN
;
A
#
# COMPACT_ATOMS: atom_id res chain seq x y z
N MET A 1 -4.56 -24.08 0.15
CA MET A 1 -4.59 -22.61 0.04
C MET A 1 -3.52 -22.05 0.94
N GLU A 2 -2.85 -20.99 0.52
CA GLU A 2 -1.89 -20.29 1.38
C GLU A 2 -2.63 -19.36 2.32
N LYS A 3 -2.25 -19.37 3.60
CA LYS A 3 -2.84 -18.47 4.60
C LYS A 3 -2.22 -17.09 4.47
N ILE A 4 -3.05 -16.06 4.44
CA ILE A 4 -2.62 -14.67 4.49
C ILE A 4 -3.44 -13.93 5.54
N ASN A 5 -2.81 -12.98 6.21
CA ASN A 5 -3.43 -12.10 7.20
C ASN A 5 -3.16 -10.62 6.86
N SER A 6 -3.66 -9.72 7.71
CA SER A 6 -3.47 -8.27 7.56
C SER A 6 -1.98 -7.89 7.47
N GLU A 7 -1.11 -8.49 8.29
CA GLU A 7 0.35 -8.24 8.27
C GLU A 7 0.95 -8.55 6.89
N ASN A 8 0.52 -9.63 6.23
CA ASN A 8 1.07 -9.99 4.92
C ASN A 8 0.71 -8.96 3.84
N ILE A 9 -0.52 -8.43 3.87
CA ILE A 9 -0.98 -7.42 2.90
C ILE A 9 -0.27 -6.09 3.16
N ILE A 10 -0.19 -5.65 4.41
CA ILE A 10 0.48 -4.41 4.80
C ILE A 10 1.98 -4.50 4.47
N SER A 11 2.63 -5.63 4.79
CA SER A 11 4.03 -5.88 4.42
C SER A 11 4.24 -5.84 2.91
N ALA A 12 3.30 -6.38 2.12
CA ALA A 12 3.37 -6.31 0.67
C ALA A 12 3.35 -4.85 0.18
N LEU A 13 2.49 -4.01 0.75
CA LEU A 13 2.41 -2.58 0.41
C LEU A 13 3.72 -1.86 0.74
N PHE A 14 4.27 -2.05 1.94
CA PHE A 14 5.58 -1.47 2.30
C PHE A 14 6.66 -1.89 1.30
N LEU A 15 6.76 -3.19 1.00
CA LEU A 15 7.74 -3.72 0.04
C LEU A 15 7.55 -3.20 -1.40
N LEU A 16 6.35 -2.71 -1.74
CA LEU A 16 6.06 -2.04 -3.01
C LEU A 16 6.34 -0.54 -3.00
N GLY A 17 6.82 0.02 -1.89
CA GLY A 17 7.23 1.41 -1.77
C GLY A 17 6.14 2.35 -1.25
N PHE A 18 5.06 1.82 -0.67
CA PHE A 18 4.16 2.65 0.14
C PHE A 18 4.85 2.90 1.49
N ASP A 19 5.11 4.15 1.84
CA ASP A 19 5.71 4.54 3.13
C ASP A 19 4.67 4.61 4.27
N LYS A 20 3.38 4.67 3.92
CA LYS A 20 2.25 4.70 4.85
C LYS A 20 1.13 3.77 4.37
N VAL A 21 0.42 3.16 5.32
CA VAL A 21 -0.79 2.39 5.04
C VAL A 21 -1.88 2.79 6.02
N ASP A 22 -2.90 3.48 5.53
CA ASP A 22 -4.12 3.77 6.29
C ASP A 22 -5.18 2.68 6.06
N ALA A 23 -6.26 2.73 6.84
CA ALA A 23 -7.35 1.76 6.76
C ALA A 23 -8.05 1.75 5.38
N LEU A 24 -8.19 2.90 4.71
CA LEU A 24 -8.85 2.95 3.40
C LEU A 24 -7.99 2.35 2.29
N LEU A 25 -6.66 2.61 2.29
CA LEU A 25 -5.76 1.96 1.35
C LEU A 25 -5.79 0.44 1.55
N TYR A 26 -5.68 -0.01 2.81
CA TYR A 26 -5.77 -1.43 3.15
C TYR A 26 -7.07 -2.06 2.65
N MET A 27 -8.22 -1.45 2.93
CA MET A 27 -9.52 -1.96 2.50
C MET A 27 -9.67 -2.00 0.98
N CYS A 28 -9.21 -0.96 0.27
CA CYS A 28 -9.30 -0.94 -1.20
C CYS A 28 -8.43 -2.02 -1.84
N VAL A 29 -7.22 -2.26 -1.29
CA VAL A 29 -6.33 -3.35 -1.73
C VAL A 29 -6.94 -4.70 -1.42
N LEU A 30 -7.43 -4.91 -0.19
CA LEU A 30 -8.11 -6.14 0.20
C LEU A 30 -9.30 -6.44 -0.70
N ALA A 31 -10.17 -5.45 -0.94
CA ALA A 31 -11.33 -5.60 -1.83
C ALA A 31 -10.93 -5.95 -3.28
N LYS A 32 -9.85 -5.34 -3.79
CA LYS A 32 -9.35 -5.69 -5.13
C LYS A 32 -8.75 -7.08 -5.20
N LEU A 33 -8.08 -7.51 -4.13
CA LEU A 33 -7.56 -8.87 -4.01
C LEU A 33 -8.71 -9.88 -3.95
N THR A 34 -9.76 -9.64 -3.16
CA THR A 34 -10.87 -10.61 -3.01
C THR A 34 -11.79 -10.66 -4.22
N LEU A 35 -11.99 -9.55 -4.93
CA LEU A 35 -12.81 -9.52 -6.15
C LEU A 35 -12.10 -10.16 -7.37
N ASP A 36 -10.78 -10.36 -7.33
CA ASP A 36 -10.09 -11.21 -8.31
C ASP A 36 -10.39 -12.68 -7.99
N THR A 37 -11.26 -13.30 -8.79
CA THR A 37 -11.76 -14.67 -8.60
C THR A 37 -10.65 -15.72 -8.44
N GLN A 38 -9.43 -15.43 -8.90
CA GLN A 38 -8.27 -16.31 -8.73
C GLN A 38 -7.68 -16.31 -7.31
N ILE A 39 -8.05 -15.36 -6.45
CA ILE A 39 -7.55 -15.27 -5.08
C ILE A 39 -8.30 -16.20 -4.14
N GLU A 40 -9.62 -16.33 -4.29
CA GLU A 40 -10.43 -17.23 -3.45
C GLU A 40 -10.02 -18.70 -3.62
N GLU A 41 -9.48 -19.07 -4.79
CA GLU A 41 -8.94 -20.42 -5.03
C GLU A 41 -7.54 -20.64 -4.42
N ARG A 42 -6.82 -19.56 -4.09
CA ARG A 42 -5.38 -19.61 -3.75
C ARG A 42 -5.11 -19.26 -2.30
N PHE A 43 -5.91 -18.40 -1.69
CA PHE A 43 -5.64 -17.83 -0.38
C PHE A 43 -6.81 -17.97 0.58
N THR A 44 -6.49 -18.29 1.83
CA THR A 44 -7.41 -18.19 2.96
C THR A 44 -7.05 -16.94 3.75
N LEU A 45 -8.01 -16.03 3.93
CA LEU A 45 -7.85 -14.87 4.81
C LEU A 45 -8.06 -15.30 6.26
N GLU A 46 -7.07 -15.08 7.10
CA GLU A 46 -7.13 -15.38 8.52
C GLU A 46 -6.96 -14.10 9.34
N ASP A 47 -7.76 -13.99 10.39
CA ASP A 47 -7.61 -12.95 11.39
C ASP A 47 -6.60 -13.42 12.44
N GLU A 48 -5.36 -12.94 12.30
CA GLU A 48 -4.26 -13.26 13.20
C GLU A 48 -3.67 -11.96 13.77
N ALA A 49 -3.23 -12.04 15.03
CA ALA A 49 -2.48 -10.95 15.64
C ALA A 49 -1.17 -10.70 14.88
N PHE A 50 -0.76 -9.43 14.82
CA PHE A 50 0.53 -9.05 14.26
C PHE A 50 1.68 -9.71 15.02
N SER A 51 2.70 -10.12 14.29
CA SER A 51 3.90 -10.73 14.82
C SER A 51 4.70 -9.72 15.64
N SER A 52 5.43 -10.21 16.65
CA SER A 52 6.29 -9.38 17.49
C SER A 52 7.29 -8.55 16.67
N LEU A 53 7.89 -9.17 15.64
CA LEU A 53 8.79 -8.49 14.72
C LEU A 53 8.10 -7.32 14.00
N PHE A 54 6.87 -7.53 13.51
CA PHE A 54 6.11 -6.48 12.84
C PHE A 54 5.80 -5.34 13.81
N CYS A 55 5.26 -5.64 14.99
CA CYS A 55 4.96 -4.66 16.03
C CYS A 55 6.19 -3.91 16.57
N GLN A 56 7.37 -4.51 16.50
CA GLN A 56 8.63 -3.86 16.89
C GLN A 56 9.06 -2.79 15.87
N ASN A 57 8.78 -2.99 14.58
CA ASN A 57 9.32 -2.17 13.50
C ASN A 57 8.29 -1.29 12.79
N ILE A 58 7.00 -1.58 12.94
CA ILE A 58 5.89 -0.80 12.37
C ILE A 58 5.07 -0.23 13.53
N GLU A 59 4.67 1.04 13.43
CA GLU A 59 3.78 1.68 14.40
C GLU A 59 2.51 2.22 13.75
N PHE A 60 1.46 2.29 14.57
CA PHE A 60 0.25 3.01 14.23
C PHE A 60 0.25 4.34 14.98
N ASN A 61 0.33 5.45 14.25
CA ASN A 61 0.41 6.80 14.84
C ASN A 61 -0.98 7.43 15.14
N GLY A 62 -2.04 6.61 15.15
CA GLY A 62 -3.43 7.06 15.28
C GLY A 62 -4.13 7.33 13.94
N LYS A 63 -3.40 7.39 12.83
CA LYS A 63 -3.94 7.64 11.48
C LYS A 63 -3.52 6.59 10.48
N VAL A 64 -2.22 6.27 10.44
CA VAL A 64 -1.60 5.36 9.47
C VAL A 64 -0.65 4.40 10.17
N LEU A 65 -0.39 3.27 9.51
CA LEU A 65 0.75 2.42 9.79
C LEU A 65 1.96 2.93 9.03
N GLU A 66 3.09 3.08 9.71
CA GLU A 66 4.37 3.49 9.13
C GLU A 66 5.54 2.75 9.80
N ILE A 67 6.69 2.70 9.12
CA ILE A 67 7.92 2.14 9.71
C ILE A 67 8.35 3.05 10.85
N LYS A 68 8.69 2.47 12.00
CA LYS A 68 9.09 3.23 13.19
C LYS A 68 10.35 4.04 12.93
N GLY A 69 10.32 5.30 13.36
CA GLY A 69 11.40 6.24 13.14
C GLY A 69 11.52 6.67 11.68
N ASN A 70 12.56 7.46 11.38
CA ASN A 70 12.85 7.88 10.00
C ASN A 70 13.65 6.81 9.23
N GLU A 71 13.46 5.54 9.60
CA GLU A 71 14.23 4.41 9.09
C GLU A 71 13.53 3.76 7.89
N GLY A 72 14.31 3.31 6.92
CA GLY A 72 13.79 2.68 5.71
C GLY A 72 13.70 1.16 5.82
N LEU A 73 13.17 0.52 4.78
CA LEU A 73 13.14 -0.94 4.67
C LEU A 73 14.53 -1.59 4.69
N ASP A 74 15.58 -0.85 4.34
CA ASP A 74 16.94 -1.38 4.28
C ASP A 74 17.70 -1.25 5.61
N THR A 75 17.05 -0.72 6.65
CA THR A 75 17.60 -0.67 8.00
C THR A 75 17.75 -2.07 8.59
N THR A 76 18.85 -2.30 9.31
CA THR A 76 19.14 -3.57 9.99
C THR A 76 18.27 -3.69 11.23
N VAL A 77 17.42 -4.72 11.29
CA VAL A 77 16.50 -4.97 12.41
C VAL A 77 16.89 -6.20 13.22
N MET A 78 17.80 -7.03 12.70
CA MET A 78 18.26 -8.23 13.36
C MET A 78 19.68 -8.61 12.89
N VAL A 79 20.45 -9.26 13.75
CA VAL A 79 21.74 -9.88 13.41
C VAL A 79 21.65 -11.37 13.76
N ILE A 80 21.87 -12.25 12.79
CA ILE A 80 21.86 -13.71 12.97
C ILE A 80 23.21 -14.24 12.48
N ASP A 81 23.92 -14.99 13.33
CA ASP A 81 25.27 -15.53 13.04
C ASP A 81 26.25 -14.46 12.51
N GLY A 82 26.20 -13.27 13.11
CA GLY A 82 27.03 -12.12 12.71
C GLY A 82 26.64 -11.45 11.40
N LYS A 83 25.57 -11.90 10.73
CA LYS A 83 25.06 -11.30 9.49
C LYS A 83 23.89 -10.37 9.77
N PRO A 84 23.92 -9.11 9.29
CA PRO A 84 22.81 -8.18 9.43
C PRO A 84 21.66 -8.54 8.48
N TYR A 85 20.43 -8.47 8.98
CA TYR A 85 19.18 -8.66 8.24
C TYR A 85 18.37 -7.37 8.27
N SER A 86 18.05 -6.86 7.08
CA SER A 86 17.23 -5.68 6.94
C SER A 86 15.75 -5.95 7.15
N LEU A 87 14.97 -4.93 7.50
CA LEU A 87 13.52 -5.03 7.61
C LEU A 87 12.89 -5.61 6.34
N ARG A 88 13.37 -5.22 5.16
CA ARG A 88 12.95 -5.74 3.84
C ARG A 88 13.03 -7.26 3.78
N ARG A 89 14.08 -7.86 4.33
CA ARG A 89 14.30 -9.31 4.34
C ARG A 89 13.46 -10.01 5.41
N MET A 90 13.14 -9.30 6.48
CA MET A 90 12.48 -9.85 7.65
C MET A 90 10.94 -9.72 7.59
N LEU A 91 10.42 -8.73 6.85
CA LEU A 91 8.98 -8.60 6.60
C LEU A 91 8.47 -9.84 5.87
N LYS A 92 7.53 -10.53 6.51
CA LYS A 92 6.90 -11.73 5.96
C LYS A 92 5.89 -11.34 4.88
N CYS A 93 6.29 -11.50 3.63
CA CYS A 93 5.35 -11.45 2.52
C CYS A 93 5.35 -12.78 1.76
N ASN A 94 4.16 -13.34 1.62
CA ASN A 94 3.94 -14.51 0.79
C ASN A 94 4.29 -14.18 -0.68
N LYS A 95 5.10 -15.02 -1.34
CA LYS A 95 5.57 -14.77 -2.72
C LYS A 95 4.41 -14.65 -3.72
N LYS A 96 3.40 -15.51 -3.62
CA LYS A 96 2.23 -15.48 -4.51
C LYS A 96 1.38 -14.24 -4.25
N LEU A 97 1.21 -13.85 -2.98
CA LEU A 97 0.54 -12.60 -2.62
C LEU A 97 1.29 -11.42 -3.25
N MET A 98 2.61 -11.34 -3.07
CA MET A 98 3.43 -10.29 -3.65
C MET A 98 3.29 -10.20 -5.18
N GLU A 99 3.31 -11.33 -5.89
CA GLU A 99 3.09 -11.36 -7.34
C GLU A 99 1.71 -10.85 -7.76
N LYS A 100 0.67 -11.15 -6.96
CA LYS A 100 -0.68 -10.64 -7.19
C LYS A 100 -0.78 -9.15 -6.87
N THR A 101 -0.29 -8.72 -5.72
CA THR A 101 -0.28 -7.32 -5.31
C THR A 101 0.48 -6.43 -6.30
N LYS A 102 1.58 -6.92 -6.89
CA LYS A 102 2.32 -6.22 -7.96
C LYS A 102 1.51 -5.95 -9.23
N LYS A 103 0.50 -6.79 -9.51
CA LYS A 103 -0.35 -6.69 -10.71
C LYS A 103 -1.59 -5.85 -10.49
N LEU A 104 -1.83 -5.37 -9.27
CA LEU A 104 -2.97 -4.51 -8.99
C LEU A 104 -2.81 -3.15 -9.67
N ASP A 105 -3.92 -2.64 -10.20
CA ASP A 105 -4.01 -1.27 -10.67
C ASP A 105 -4.10 -0.32 -9.48
N PHE A 106 -2.94 0.18 -9.04
CA PHE A 106 -2.88 1.12 -7.93
C PHE A 106 -3.44 2.49 -8.28
N GLU A 107 -3.53 2.88 -9.56
CA GLU A 107 -4.19 4.12 -9.95
C GLU A 107 -5.70 4.04 -9.68
N GLU A 108 -6.30 2.91 -10.03
CA GLU A 108 -7.70 2.65 -9.72
C GLU A 108 -7.97 2.56 -8.21
N ILE A 109 -7.09 1.88 -7.46
CA ILE A 109 -7.18 1.77 -5.99
C ILE A 109 -7.15 3.15 -5.33
N VAL A 110 -6.19 4.00 -5.73
CA VAL A 110 -6.05 5.36 -5.19
C VAL A 110 -7.25 6.22 -5.57
N ARG A 111 -7.73 6.12 -6.81
CA ARG A 111 -8.96 6.81 -7.24
C ARG A 111 -10.16 6.39 -6.42
N ARG A 112 -10.29 5.09 -6.10
CA ARG A 112 -11.39 4.58 -5.26
C ARG A 112 -11.29 5.12 -3.83
N LYS A 113 -10.10 5.15 -3.24
CA LYS A 113 -9.87 5.77 -1.92
C LYS A 113 -10.28 7.25 -1.92
N ILE A 114 -9.89 8.00 -2.95
CA ILE A 114 -10.27 9.41 -3.11
C ILE A 114 -11.79 9.57 -3.21
N ASN A 115 -12.47 8.73 -3.99
CA ASN A 115 -13.92 8.78 -4.12
C ASN A 115 -14.65 8.51 -2.79
N ILE A 116 -14.09 7.66 -1.92
CA ILE A 116 -14.63 7.41 -0.58
C ILE A 116 -14.44 8.62 0.34
N ILE A 117 -13.26 9.27 0.27
CA ILE A 117 -12.93 10.43 1.10
C ILE A 117 -13.67 11.70 0.62
N GLY A 118 -13.85 11.85 -0.69
CA GLY A 118 -14.25 13.08 -1.38
C GLY A 118 -13.04 13.80 -1.97
N GLU A 119 -13.09 14.12 -3.26
CA GLU A 119 -12.01 14.81 -3.99
C GLU A 119 -11.59 16.14 -3.33
N ASP A 120 -12.58 16.88 -2.82
CA ASP A 120 -12.40 18.17 -2.13
C ASP A 120 -11.65 18.04 -0.80
N LYS A 121 -11.66 16.84 -0.20
CA LYS A 121 -11.03 16.57 1.10
C LYS A 121 -9.64 15.94 1.01
N VAL A 122 -9.15 15.62 -0.19
CA VAL A 122 -7.82 15.01 -0.40
C VAL A 122 -6.71 15.88 0.18
N TYR A 123 -6.80 17.21 0.02
CA TYR A 123 -5.82 18.14 0.59
C TYR A 123 -5.85 18.16 2.13
N ILE A 124 -7.05 18.06 2.72
CA ILE A 124 -7.24 18.05 4.18
C ILE A 124 -6.65 16.78 4.78
N TYR A 125 -6.87 15.63 4.14
CA TYR A 125 -6.39 14.32 4.59
C TYR A 125 -5.06 13.91 3.95
N ARG A 126 -4.28 14.87 3.44
CA ARG A 126 -3.03 14.57 2.71
C ARG A 126 -2.05 13.71 3.51
N GLU A 127 -2.04 13.85 4.83
CA GLU A 127 -1.19 13.06 5.74
C GLU A 127 -1.51 11.56 5.78
N PHE A 128 -2.72 11.16 5.36
CA PHE A 128 -3.18 9.76 5.27
C PHE A 128 -2.72 9.08 3.97
N PHE A 129 -2.11 9.81 3.06
CA PHE A 129 -1.58 9.28 1.80
C PHE A 129 -0.07 9.07 1.94
N SER A 130 0.37 7.90 1.49
CA SER A 130 1.76 7.61 1.22
C SER A 130 2.30 8.52 0.11
N SER A 131 3.61 8.76 0.11
CA SER A 131 4.31 9.48 -0.95
C SER A 131 4.00 8.88 -2.33
N LYS A 132 3.91 7.55 -2.42
CA LYS A 132 3.55 6.84 -3.65
C LYS A 132 2.12 7.12 -4.11
N GLU A 133 1.14 7.21 -3.21
CA GLU A 133 -0.22 7.61 -3.56
C GLU A 133 -0.26 9.06 -4.05
N ILE A 134 0.49 9.96 -3.41
CA ILE A 134 0.60 11.35 -3.84
C ILE A 134 1.18 11.45 -5.26
N ASP A 135 2.19 10.65 -5.60
CA ASP A 135 2.74 10.59 -6.96
C ASP A 135 1.68 10.14 -7.99
N ILE A 136 0.86 9.15 -7.64
CA ILE A 136 -0.25 8.66 -8.48
C ILE A 136 -1.31 9.77 -8.68
N ILE A 137 -1.65 10.49 -7.61
CA ILE A 137 -2.62 11.60 -7.64
C ILE A 137 -2.12 12.70 -8.56
N ASN A 138 -0.87 13.14 -8.40
CA ASN A 138 -0.28 14.22 -9.19
C ASN A 138 -0.24 13.85 -10.67
N LYS A 139 0.20 12.64 -11.03
CA LYS A 139 0.18 12.14 -12.41
C LYS A 139 -1.21 12.17 -13.02
N THR A 140 -2.24 11.78 -12.26
CA THR A 140 -3.63 11.75 -12.72
C THR A 140 -4.20 13.17 -12.91
N GLY A 141 -3.84 14.10 -12.02
CA GLY A 141 -4.21 15.51 -12.12
C GLY A 141 -3.61 16.18 -13.37
N ASP A 142 -2.34 15.90 -13.67
CA ASP A 142 -1.66 16.41 -14.85
C ASP A 142 -2.25 15.84 -16.16
N LEU A 143 -2.64 14.56 -16.15
CA LEU A 143 -3.34 13.92 -17.27
C LEU A 143 -4.73 14.55 -17.52
N THR A 144 -5.51 14.82 -16.46
CA THR A 144 -6.83 15.46 -16.62
C THR A 144 -6.72 16.93 -17.06
N LEU A 145 -5.71 17.67 -16.59
CA LEU A 145 -5.43 19.04 -17.02
C LEU A 145 -4.94 19.10 -18.47
N SER A 146 -4.05 18.19 -18.89
CA SER A 146 -3.56 18.12 -20.28
C SER A 146 -4.66 17.72 -21.27
N MET A 147 -5.54 16.77 -20.92
CA MET A 147 -6.70 16.42 -21.74
C MET A 147 -7.70 17.58 -21.87
N LYS A 148 -7.90 18.39 -20.81
CA LYS A 148 -8.74 19.61 -20.88
C LYS A 148 -8.12 20.69 -21.79
N LYS A 149 -6.80 20.84 -21.79
CA LYS A 149 -6.08 21.76 -22.70
C LYS A 149 -6.17 21.29 -24.16
N ASN A 150 -5.99 20.00 -24.43
CA ASN A 150 -6.10 19.46 -25.79
C ASN A 150 -7.53 19.55 -26.35
N LYS A 151 -8.56 19.33 -25.52
CA LYS A 151 -9.95 19.56 -25.96
C LYS A 151 -10.23 21.02 -26.31
N ARG A 152 -9.63 22.01 -25.63
CA ARG A 152 -9.79 23.44 -25.99
C ARG A 152 -9.08 23.80 -27.30
N ASN A 153 -8.02 23.11 -27.67
CA ASN A 153 -7.27 23.37 -28.90
C ASN A 153 -7.86 22.69 -30.15
N CYS A 154 -8.76 21.71 -29.99
CA CYS A 154 -9.45 21.07 -31.13
C CYS A 154 -10.74 21.79 -31.57
N PHE A 155 -11.11 22.90 -30.91
CA PHE A 155 -12.29 23.72 -31.24
C PHE A 155 -11.91 25.15 -31.68
N ASN A 156 -10.65 25.38 -32.04
CA ASN A 156 -10.19 26.62 -32.67
C ASN A 156 -9.71 26.34 -34.10
#